data_AF-A0A9P6JYK7-F1
#
_entry.id   AF-A0A9P6JYK7-F1
#
_cell.length_a   1.000
_cell.length_b   1.000
_cell.length_c   1.000
_cell.angle_alpha   90.00
_cell.angle_beta   90.00
_cell.angle_gamma   90.00
#
_symmetry.space_group_name_H-M   'P 1'
#
loop_
_entity.id
_entity.type
_entity.pdbx_description
1 polymer ?
#
loop_
_entity_poly.entity_id
_entity_poly.type
_entity_poly.pdbx_seq_one_letter_code
_entity_poly.pdbx_strand_id
1 'polypeptide(L)' 'MVIFGGSDSSTNGFNSVHLFDLTEQTWRLNWPVAAGASGGFPSTRKGHTAVCLNNTMIVY' A
#
# COMPACT_ATOMS: atom_id res chain seq x y z
N MET A 1 -9.27 -5.04 3.57
CA MET A 1 -8.92 -4.20 2.39
C MET A 1 -7.49 -3.72 2.53
N VAL A 2 -6.73 -3.66 1.43
CA VAL A 2 -5.32 -3.21 1.41
C VAL A 2 -5.25 -1.88 0.65
N ILE A 3 -4.45 -0.94 1.16
CA ILE A 3 -4.20 0.36 0.54
C ILE A 3 -2.68 0.54 0.48
N PHE A 4 -2.15 0.98 -0.65
CA PHE A 4 -0.73 1.29 -0.82
C PHE A 4 -0.55 2.66 -1.48
N GLY A 5 0.42 3.44 -1.01
CA GLY A 5 0.83 4.70 -1.64
C GLY A 5 -0.18 5.84 -1.49
N GLY A 6 -0.29 6.68 -2.53
CA GLY A 6 -1.10 7.91 -2.53
C GLY A 6 -0.28 9.16 -2.21
N SER A 7 -0.97 10.27 -1.91
CA SER A 7 -0.34 11.50 -1.44
C SER A 7 -1.25 12.30 -0.52
N ASP A 8 -0.67 13.18 0.29
CA ASP A 8 -1.41 14.20 1.04
C ASP A 8 -1.84 15.37 0.14
N SER A 9 -2.51 16.36 0.74
CA SER A 9 -2.93 17.60 0.08
C SER A 9 -1.76 18.46 -0.39
N SER A 10 -0.58 18.28 0.21
CA SER A 10 0.67 18.96 -0.14
C SER A 10 1.46 18.19 -1.20
N THR A 11 0.87 17.15 -1.80
CA THR A 11 1.46 16.27 -2.83
C THR A 11 2.61 15.39 -2.38
N ASN A 12 2.92 15.32 -1.08
CA ASN A 12 3.91 14.40 -0.55
C ASN A 12 3.46 12.96 -0.82
N GLY A 13 4.26 12.22 -1.59
CA GLY A 13 3.94 10.85 -1.95
C GLY A 13 4.23 9.87 -0.83
N PHE A 14 3.46 8.78 -0.77
CA PHE A 14 3.68 7.69 0.17
C PHE A 14 4.04 6.39 -0.55
N ASN A 15 4.73 5.50 0.18
CA ASN A 15 4.91 4.08 -0.14
C ASN A 15 4.53 3.20 1.07
N SER A 16 3.70 3.72 1.98
CA SER A 16 3.16 2.98 3.11
C SER A 16 2.07 2.01 2.66
N VAL A 17 1.89 0.94 3.44
CA VAL A 17 0.73 0.05 3.33
C VAL A 17 -0.18 0.29 4.53
N HIS A 18 -1.48 0.37 4.28
CA HIS A 18 -2.52 0.44 5.30
C HIS A 18 -3.50 -0.70 5.08
N LEU A 19 -4.00 -1.27 6.18
CA LEU A 19 -5.04 -2.29 6.15
C LEU A 19 -6.29 -1.73 6.81
N PHE A 20 -7.42 -1.94 6.18
CA PHE A 20 -8.72 -1.70 6.77
C PHE A 20 -9.41 -3.04 6.99
N ASP A 21 -9.71 -3.35 8.25
CA ASP A 21 -10.51 -4.51 8.62
C ASP A 21 -11.99 -4.21 8.31
N LEU A 22 -12.60 -5.00 7.43
CA LEU A 22 -13.99 -4.79 7.02
C LEU A 22 -15.00 -5.31 8.04
N THR A 23 -14.59 -6.23 8.92
CA THR A 23 -15.43 -6.81 9.96
C THR A 23 -15.43 -5.91 11.19
N GLU A 24 -14.26 -5.50 11.65
CA GLU A 24 -14.11 -4.64 12.82
C GLU A 24 -14.27 -3.14 12.49
N GLN A 25 -14.21 -2.78 11.21
CA GLN A 25 -14.20 -1.39 10.73
C GLN A 25 -13.04 -0.56 11.32
N THR A 26 -11.90 -1.20 11.57
CA THR A 26 -10.71 -0.58 12.17
C THR A 26 -9.58 -0.45 11.16
N TRP A 27 -8.71 0.53 11.41
CA TRP A 27 -7.50 0.75 10.61
C TRP A 27 -6.26 0.20 11.30
N ARG A 28 -5.42 -0.49 10.53
CA ARG A 28 -4.04 -0.81 10.90
C ARG A 28 -3.13 -0.03 9.97
N LEU A 29 -2.55 1.04 10.50
CA LEU A 29 -1.73 1.98 9.74
C LEU A 29 -0.26 1.54 9.71
N ASN A 30 0.45 1.88 8.63
CA ASN A 30 1.88 1.62 8.48
C ASN A 30 2.22 0.13 8.66
N TRP A 31 1.47 -0.73 7.97
CA TRP A 31 1.69 -2.16 7.98
C TRP A 31 3.11 -2.50 7.55
N PRO A 32 3.87 -3.29 8.33
CA PRO A 32 5.24 -3.62 8.00
C PRO A 32 5.29 -4.43 6.71
N VAL A 33 6.13 -3.97 5.78
CA VAL A 33 6.43 -4.66 4.53
C VAL A 33 7.88 -5.12 4.55
N ALA A 34 8.12 -6.33 4.06
CA ALA A 34 9.46 -6.82 3.81
C ALA A 34 9.99 -6.25 2.50
N ALA A 35 11.29 -5.99 2.43
CA ALA A 35 11.93 -5.65 1.17
C ALA A 35 11.77 -6.81 0.17
N GLY A 36 11.65 -6.47 -1.13
CA GLY A 36 11.60 -7.48 -2.17
C GLY A 36 12.89 -8.31 -2.26
N ALA A 37 12.92 -9.31 -3.13
CA ALA A 37 14.09 -10.19 -3.32
C ALA A 37 15.38 -9.43 -3.69
N SER A 38 15.26 -8.23 -4.27
CA SER A 38 16.38 -7.32 -4.60
C SER A 38 16.72 -6.32 -3.49
N GLY A 39 16.11 -6.43 -2.30
CA GLY A 39 16.37 -5.57 -1.14
C GLY A 39 15.75 -4.16 -1.20
N GLY A 40 14.98 -3.84 -2.25
CA GLY A 40 14.34 -2.54 -2.41
C GLY A 40 12.88 -2.50 -1.97
N PHE A 41 12.44 -1.33 -1.51
CA PHE A 41 11.02 -0.97 -1.43
C PHE A 41 10.60 -0.25 -2.72
N PRO A 42 9.33 -0.35 -3.13
CA PRO A 42 8.84 0.52 -4.20
C PRO A 42 8.97 1.99 -3.80
N SER A 43 9.28 2.84 -4.79
CA SER A 43 9.23 4.30 -4.63
C SER A 43 7.83 4.76 -4.23
N THR A 44 7.75 5.94 -3.62
CA THR A 44 6.46 6.62 -3.40
C THR A 44 5.71 6.77 -4.72
N ARG A 45 4.40 6.52 -4.73
CA ARG A 45 3.60 6.57 -5.95
C ARG A 45 2.12 6.83 -5.70
N LYS A 46 1.50 7.53 -6.65
CA LYS A 46 0.06 7.80 -6.73
C LYS A 46 -0.41 7.68 -8.18
N GLY A 47 -1.71 7.45 -8.40
CA GLY A 47 -2.26 7.22 -9.74
C GLY A 47 -1.83 5.90 -10.39
N HIS A 48 -1.29 4.96 -9.59
CA HIS A 48 -0.96 3.62 -10.01
C HIS A 48 -2.23 2.78 -10.18
N THR A 49 -2.14 1.70 -10.94
CA THR A 49 -3.19 0.68 -10.99
C THR A 49 -2.90 -0.40 -9.96
N ALA A 50 -3.94 -0.93 -9.32
CA ALA A 50 -3.83 -2.06 -8.43
C ALA A 50 -4.85 -3.14 -8.81
N VAL A 51 -4.41 -4.39 -8.83
CA VAL A 51 -5.28 -5.56 -9.03
C VAL A 51 -5.07 -6.55 -7.90
N CYS A 52 -6.13 -7.22 -7.49
CA CYS A 52 -6.05 -8.33 -6.55
C CYS A 52 -6.10 -9.64 -7.32
N LEU A 53 -5.04 -10.44 -7.20
CA LEU A 53 -4.97 -11.80 -7.71
C LEU A 53 -4.83 -12.74 -6.52
N ASN A 54 -5.88 -13.51 -6.23
CA ASN A 54 -5.98 -14.34 -5.02
C ASN A 54 -5.74 -13.51 -3.74
N ASN A 55 -4.70 -13.82 -2.98
CA ASN A 55 -4.31 -13.08 -1.76
C ASN A 55 -3.15 -12.11 -2.01
N THR A 56 -2.89 -11.74 -3.26
CA THR A 56 -1.77 -10.87 -3.63
C THR A 56 -2.29 -9.64 -4.35
N MET A 57 -1.95 -8.47 -3.83
CA MET A 57 -2.13 -7.22 -4.53
C MET A 57 -0.92 -6.97 -5.44
N ILE A 58 -1.17 -6.71 -6.72
CA ILE A 58 -0.17 -6.30 -7.70
C ILE A 58 -0.40 -4.83 -8.02
N VAL A 59 0.66 -4.04 -7.97
CA VAL A 59 0.64 -2.58 -8.22
C VAL A 59 1.54 -2.26 -9.41
N TYR A 60 1.05 -1.43 -10.35
CA TYR A 60 1.81 -0.89 -11.48
C TYR A 60 1.71 0.63 -11.50
#